data_AF-A0A1Q4BA16-F1
#
_entry.id   AF-A0A1Q4BA16-F1
#
_cell.length_a   1.000
_cell.length_b   1.000
_cell.length_c   1.000
_cell.angle_alpha   90.00
_cell.angle_beta   90.00
_cell.angle_gamma   90.00
#
_symmetry.space_group_name_H-M   'P 1'
#
loop_
_entity.id
_entity.type
_entity.pdbx_description
1 polymer ?
#
loop_
_entity_poly.entity_id
_entity_poly.type
_entity_poly.pdbx_seq_one_letter_code
_entity_poly.pdbx_strand_id
1 'polypeptide(L)'
;MTATGAVRRRGLERFLHRYDKDANLQRRLDDDPASVAREFALATEEISAVVRRDVAQLLTWQVHPLLIRNFAGFQKIDYVAEYRKAGFGIDGQS
;
A
#
# COMPACT_ATOMS: atom_id res chain seq x y z
N MET A 1 2.63 26.40 -5.85
CA MET A 1 3.47 26.09 -4.67
C MET A 1 3.54 24.57 -4.50
N THR A 2 4.53 23.96 -5.14
CA THR A 2 4.68 22.51 -5.34
C THR A 2 5.69 21.95 -4.33
N ALA A 3 5.22 21.60 -3.14
CA ALA A 3 6.01 20.89 -2.13
C ALA A 3 5.37 19.53 -1.77
N THR A 4 4.53 18.96 -2.64
CA THR A 4 3.37 18.18 -2.18
C THR A 4 3.34 16.70 -2.57
N GLY A 5 4.34 16.18 -3.29
CA GLY A 5 4.33 14.80 -3.80
C GLY A 5 5.25 13.81 -3.08
N ALA A 6 6.40 14.26 -2.58
CA ALA A 6 7.43 13.39 -1.99
C ALA A 6 7.32 13.27 -0.46
N VAL A 7 6.83 14.32 0.23
CA VAL A 7 6.63 14.31 1.69
C VAL A 7 5.42 13.45 2.08
N ARG A 8 4.39 13.36 1.23
CA ARG A 8 3.14 12.63 1.53
C ARG A 8 3.32 11.10 1.67
N ARG A 9 4.21 10.48 0.90
CA ARG A 9 4.31 9.01 0.82
C ARG A 9 5.17 8.34 1.90
N ARG A 10 5.93 9.13 2.69
CA ARG A 10 6.77 8.56 3.78
C ARG A 10 5.93 7.82 4.83
N GLY A 11 4.69 8.26 5.09
CA GLY A 11 3.78 7.60 6.01
C GLY A 11 3.37 6.21 5.52
N LEU A 12 2.89 6.15 4.28
CA LEU A 12 2.46 4.93 3.62
C LEU A 12 3.58 3.89 3.51
N GLU A 13 4.79 4.30 3.11
CA GLU A 13 5.92 3.37 3.01
C GLU A 13 6.36 2.83 4.37
N ARG A 14 6.37 3.66 5.42
CA ARG A 14 6.63 3.19 6.79
C ARG A 14 5.57 2.22 7.28
N PHE A 15 4.30 2.50 6.99
CA PHE A 15 3.19 1.59 7.30
C PHE A 15 3.42 0.23 6.63
N LEU A 16 3.62 0.20 5.31
CA LEU A 16 3.80 -1.05 4.56
C LEU A 16 5.04 -1.82 5.00
N HIS A 17 6.13 -1.13 5.33
CA HIS A 17 7.36 -1.75 5.84
C HIS A 17 7.17 -2.41 7.22
N ARG A 18 6.23 -1.91 8.03
CA ARG A 18 5.94 -2.45 9.37
C ARG A 18 4.84 -3.51 9.35
N TYR A 19 3.93 -3.42 8.37
CA TYR A 19 2.74 -4.26 8.28
C TYR A 19 3.06 -5.76 8.32
N ASP A 20 4.10 -6.21 7.62
CA ASP A 20 4.50 -7.62 7.57
C ASP A 20 5.14 -8.14 8.87
N LYS A 21 5.49 -7.25 9.81
CA LYS A 21 6.22 -7.57 11.05
C LYS A 21 5.39 -7.39 12.33
N ASP A 22 4.22 -6.76 12.23
CA ASP A 22 3.45 -6.33 13.40
C ASP A 22 2.00 -6.82 13.34
N ALA A 23 1.73 -7.92 14.03
CA ALA A 23 0.40 -8.54 14.09
C ALA A 23 -0.66 -7.64 14.76
N ASN A 24 -0.24 -6.72 15.63
CA ASN A 24 -1.15 -5.75 16.23
C ASN A 24 -1.53 -4.67 15.21
N LEU A 25 -0.58 -4.21 14.40
CA LEU A 25 -0.86 -3.28 13.30
C LEU A 25 -1.83 -3.88 12.28
N GLN A 26 -1.68 -5.16 11.95
CA GLN A 26 -2.59 -5.88 11.05
C GLN A 26 -4.01 -5.88 11.60
N ARG A 27 -4.18 -6.29 12.85
CA ARG A 27 -5.50 -6.30 13.51
C ARG A 27 -6.11 -4.90 13.59
N ARG A 28 -5.31 -3.89 13.93
CA ARG A 28 -5.77 -2.50 13.99
C ARG A 28 -6.17 -1.94 12.63
N LEU A 29 -5.56 -2.40 11.52
CA LEU A 29 -6.01 -2.01 10.19
C LEU A 29 -7.45 -2.49 9.94
N ASP A 30 -7.79 -3.69 10.41
CA ASP A 30 -9.12 -4.27 10.26
C ASP A 30 -10.14 -3.65 11.25
N ASP A 31 -9.73 -3.43 12.51
CA ASP A 31 -10.64 -3.00 13.59
C ASP A 31 -10.79 -1.46 13.71
N ASP A 32 -9.71 -0.70 13.53
CA ASP A 32 -9.68 0.77 13.64
C ASP A 32 -8.66 1.39 12.66
N PRO A 33 -8.99 1.40 11.35
CA PRO A 33 -8.13 1.99 10.32
C PRO A 33 -7.88 3.49 10.53
N ALA A 34 -8.77 4.20 11.25
CA ALA A 34 -8.58 5.60 11.56
C ALA A 34 -7.43 5.83 12.55
N SER A 35 -7.23 4.93 13.53
CA SER A 35 -6.05 4.97 14.40
C SER A 35 -4.74 4.77 13.61
N VAL A 36 -4.75 3.85 12.65
CA VAL A 36 -3.59 3.57 11.79
C VAL A 36 -3.29 4.77 10.91
N ALA A 37 -4.31 5.36 10.29
CA ALA A 37 -4.15 6.58 9.50
C ALA A 37 -3.51 7.72 10.30
N ARG A 38 -3.95 7.93 11.55
CA ARG A 38 -3.35 8.95 12.44
C ARG A 38 -1.90 8.63 12.80
N GLU A 39 -1.60 7.39 13.19
CA GLU A 39 -0.24 6.98 13.58
C GLU A 39 0.78 7.17 12.46
N PHE A 40 0.41 6.80 11.23
CA PHE A 40 1.31 6.90 10.09
C PHE A 40 1.18 8.20 9.30
N ALA A 41 0.28 9.10 9.72
CA ALA A 41 -0.08 10.32 9.02
C ALA A 41 -0.50 10.06 7.55
N LEU A 42 -1.34 9.04 7.35
CA LEU A 42 -1.87 8.67 6.04
C LEU A 42 -2.98 9.65 5.62
N ALA A 43 -2.99 10.01 4.35
CA ALA A 43 -4.13 10.66 3.74
C ALA A 43 -5.33 9.70 3.65
N THR A 44 -6.53 10.27 3.52
CA THR A 44 -7.79 9.50 3.41
C THR A 44 -7.74 8.50 2.25
N GLU A 45 -7.16 8.89 1.12
CA GLU A 45 -7.02 8.04 -0.06
C GLU A 45 -6.06 6.87 0.21
N GLU A 46 -4.95 7.13 0.91
CA GLU A 46 -3.93 6.12 1.23
C GLU A 46 -4.49 5.03 2.15
N ILE A 47 -5.14 5.41 3.26
CA ILE A 47 -5.76 4.43 4.16
C ILE A 47 -6.88 3.67 3.45
N SER A 48 -7.67 4.33 2.61
CA SER A 48 -8.74 3.68 1.85
C SER A 48 -8.19 2.64 0.89
N ALA A 49 -7.09 2.92 0.18
CA ALA A 49 -6.45 1.97 -0.72
C ALA A 49 -5.87 0.77 0.03
N VAL A 50 -5.24 1.00 1.19
CA VAL A 50 -4.71 -0.07 2.04
C VAL A 50 -5.83 -0.98 2.57
N VAL A 51 -6.92 -0.42 3.08
CA VAL A 51 -8.08 -1.18 3.59
C VAL A 51 -8.75 -1.99 2.49
N ARG A 52 -8.91 -1.41 1.30
CA ARG A 52 -9.43 -2.10 0.11
C ARG A 52 -8.43 -3.07 -0.52
N ARG A 53 -7.19 -3.05 -0.03
CA ARG A 53 -6.06 -3.84 -0.53
C ARG A 53 -5.78 -3.61 -2.02
N ASP A 54 -5.94 -2.37 -2.46
CA ASP A 54 -5.77 -1.94 -3.85
C ASP A 54 -4.29 -1.80 -4.21
N VAL A 55 -3.64 -2.94 -4.43
CA VAL A 55 -2.20 -3.01 -4.75
C VAL A 55 -1.86 -2.33 -6.08
N ALA A 56 -2.79 -2.30 -7.03
CA ALA A 56 -2.62 -1.60 -8.31
C ALA A 56 -2.59 -0.07 -8.12
N GLN A 57 -3.43 0.46 -7.23
CA GLN A 57 -3.38 1.88 -6.87
C GLN A 57 -2.07 2.23 -6.15
N LEU A 58 -1.56 1.36 -5.27
CA LEU A 58 -0.25 1.55 -4.63
C LEU A 58 0.88 1.62 -5.69
N LEU A 59 0.81 0.78 -6.72
CA LEU A 59 1.76 0.82 -7.84
C LEU A 59 1.64 2.11 -8.65
N THR A 60 0.41 2.56 -8.96
CA THR A 60 0.15 3.85 -9.63
C THR A 60 0.76 5.03 -8.86
N TRP A 61 0.70 4.97 -7.53
CA TRP A 61 1.34 5.94 -6.65
C TRP A 61 2.85 5.75 -6.48
N GLN A 62 3.48 4.90 -7.28
CA GLN A 62 4.92 4.66 -7.27
C GLN A 62 5.46 4.24 -5.89
N VAL A 63 4.63 3.56 -5.08
CA VAL A 63 5.10 2.94 -3.85
C VAL A 63 6.12 1.86 -4.21
N HIS A 64 7.19 1.75 -3.42
CA HIS A 64 8.27 0.82 -3.69
C HIS A 64 7.74 -0.63 -3.91
N PRO A 65 8.02 -1.29 -5.04
CA PRO A 65 7.41 -2.58 -5.40
C PRO A 65 7.60 -3.70 -4.36
N LEU A 66 8.74 -3.73 -3.66
CA LEU A 66 8.97 -4.71 -2.59
C LEU A 66 8.00 -4.53 -1.41
N LEU A 67 7.61 -3.30 -1.07
CA LEU A 67 6.64 -3.05 0.00
C LEU A 67 5.25 -3.55 -0.41
N ILE A 68 4.86 -3.30 -1.66
CA ILE A 68 3.60 -3.80 -2.21
C ILE A 68 3.59 -5.33 -2.24
N ARG A 69 4.68 -5.96 -2.70
CA ARG A 69 4.84 -7.42 -2.72
C ARG A 69 4.69 -8.03 -1.32
N ASN A 70 5.35 -7.46 -0.31
CA ASN A 70 5.25 -7.97 1.07
C ASN A 70 3.83 -7.84 1.62
N PHE A 71 3.20 -6.68 1.41
CA PHE A 71 1.81 -6.45 1.82
C PHE A 71 0.84 -7.43 1.12
N ALA A 72 0.97 -7.60 -0.19
CA ALA A 72 0.16 -8.53 -0.97
C ALA A 72 0.36 -9.98 -0.51
N GLY A 73 1.60 -10.40 -0.26
CA GLY A 73 1.92 -11.73 0.26
C GLY A 73 1.24 -12.02 1.60
N PHE A 74 1.28 -11.05 2.52
CA PHE A 74 0.63 -11.17 3.82
C PHE A 74 -0.91 -11.25 3.70
N GLN A 75 -1.47 -10.46 2.79
CA GLN A 75 -2.92 -10.42 2.51
C GLN A 75 -3.42 -11.54 1.60
N LYS A 76 -2.52 -12.43 1.15
CA LYS A 76 -2.82 -13.53 0.19
C LYS A 76 -3.42 -13.02 -1.13
N ILE A 77 -2.92 -11.90 -1.62
CA ILE A 77 -3.34 -11.27 -2.87
C ILE A 77 -2.39 -11.67 -3.99
N ASP A 78 -2.95 -12.11 -5.13
CA ASP A 78 -2.21 -12.24 -6.38
C ASP A 78 -2.01 -10.85 -7.01
N TYR A 79 -0.98 -10.14 -6.57
CA TYR A 79 -0.70 -8.78 -7.05
C TYR A 79 -0.40 -8.72 -8.55
N VAL A 80 0.09 -9.81 -9.16
CA VAL A 80 0.32 -9.88 -10.61
C VAL A 80 -1.01 -9.86 -11.36
N ALA A 81 -2.00 -10.63 -10.87
CA ALA A 81 -3.34 -10.59 -11.44
C ALA A 81 -3.99 -9.21 -11.26
N GLU A 82 -3.85 -8.58 -10.09
CA GLU A 82 -4.38 -7.22 -9.86
C GLU A 82 -3.72 -6.18 -10.77
N TYR A 83 -2.42 -6.27 -11.00
CA TYR A 83 -1.71 -5.39 -11.94
C TYR A 83 -2.24 -5.57 -13.37
N ARG A 84 -2.40 -6.80 -13.84
CA ARG A 84 -2.94 -7.09 -15.17
C ARG A 84 -4.37 -6.55 -15.34
N LYS A 85 -5.23 -6.73 -14.33
CA LYS A 85 -6.61 -6.16 -14.35
C LYS A 85 -6.61 -4.65 -14.50
N ALA A 86 -5.63 -3.98 -13.88
CA ALA A 86 -5.45 -2.53 -13.98
C ALA A 86 -4.72 -2.07 -15.26
N GLY A 87 -4.39 -2.98 -16.18
CA GLY A 87 -3.70 -2.66 -17.44
C GLY A 87 -2.19 -2.51 -17.30
N PHE A 88 -1.59 -2.87 -16.16
CA PHE A 88 -0.15 -2.97 -16.03
C PHE A 88 0.32 -4.29 -16.64
N GLY A 89 0.90 -4.22 -17.84
CA GLY A 89 1.59 -5.35 -18.45
C GLY A 89 2.88 -5.67 -17.70
N ILE A 90 3.14 -6.96 -17.47
CA ILE A 90 4.50 -7.44 -17.16
C ILE A 90 5.16 -7.82 -18.51
N ASP A 91 5.06 -6.93 -19.49
CA ASP A 91 5.60 -7.17 -20.82
C ASP A 91 7.05 -6.68 -20.82
N GLY A 92 7.91 -7.56 -20.34
CA GLY A 92 9.34 -7.32 -20.20
C GLY A 92 10.14 -8.61 -20.12
N GLN A 93 9.78 -9.63 -20.91
CA GLN A 93 10.73 -10.62 -21.43
C GLN A 93 10.32 -11.02 -22.86
N SER A 94 10.91 -10.33 -23.83
CA SER A 94 11.27 -10.86 -25.15
C SER A 94 12.59 -10.21 -25.56
#